data_AF-A0A7W1ZYW6-F1
#
_entry.id   AF-A0A7W1ZYW6-F1
#
_cell.length_a   1.000
_cell.length_b   1.000
_cell.length_c   1.000
_cell.angle_alpha   90.00
_cell.angle_beta   90.00
_cell.angle_gamma   90.00
#
_symmetry.space_group_name_H-M   'P 1'
#
loop_
_entity.id
_entity.type
_entity.pdbx_description
1 polymer ?
#
loop_
_entity_poly.entity_id
_entity_poly.type
_entity_poly.pdbx_seq_one_letter_code
_entity_poly.pdbx_strand_id
1 'polypeptide(L)' 'IVLKQDQRTGKQTVGTVKDLLTNSSNHPHGIKVRLTDGQVGRVQKILADEKEN' A
#
# COMPACT_ATOMS: atom_id res chain seq x y z
N ILE A 1 -2.78 -2.55 -0.63
CA ILE A 1 -1.35 -2.95 -0.63
C ILE A 1 -1.23 -4.46 -0.86
N VAL A 2 -0.06 -4.92 -1.31
CA VAL A 2 0.29 -6.34 -1.33
C VAL A 2 1.36 -6.61 -0.26
N LEU A 3 1.11 -7.61 0.58
CA LEU A 3 2.06 -8.07 1.60
C LEU A 3 3.03 -9.07 0.97
N LYS A 4 4.20 -9.25 1.58
CA LYS A 4 5.19 -10.22 1.08
C LYS A 4 4.63 -11.64 1.00
N GLN A 5 3.85 -12.05 2.00
CA GLN A 5 3.19 -13.36 2.04
C GLN A 5 2.18 -13.57 0.89
N ASP A 6 1.55 -12.48 0.43
CA ASP A 6 0.50 -12.50 -0.59
C ASP A 6 1.04 -12.28 -2.01
N GLN A 7 2.35 -12.07 -2.20
CA GLN A 7 2.93 -11.83 -3.53
C GLN A 7 2.71 -13.01 -4.49
N ARG A 8 2.67 -14.24 -3.97
CA ARG A 8 2.44 -15.45 -4.80
C ARG A 8 0.96 -15.68 -5.10
N THR A 9 0.07 -15.22 -4.22
CA THR A 9 -1.38 -15.43 -4.35
C THR A 9 -2.07 -14.26 -5.03
N GLY A 10 -1.41 -13.09 -5.12
CA GLY A 10 -1.98 -11.86 -5.66
C GLY A 10 -3.01 -11.20 -4.74
N LYS A 11 -3.18 -11.71 -3.50
CA LYS A 11 -4.14 -11.15 -2.56
C LYS A 11 -3.75 -9.71 -2.18
N GLN A 12 -4.74 -8.82 -2.23
CA GLN A 12 -4.56 -7.42 -1.88
C GLN A 12 -5.23 -7.13 -0.53
N THR A 13 -4.54 -6.37 0.31
CA THR A 13 -5.05 -5.88 1.59
C THR A 13 -5.39 -4.40 1.46
N VAL A 14 -6.62 -4.02 1.78
CA VAL A 14 -7.06 -2.62 1.79
C VAL A 14 -6.89 -2.05 3.19
N GLY A 15 -6.51 -0.79 3.29
CA GLY A 15 -6.39 -0.10 4.56
C GLY A 15 -5.87 1.32 4.40
N THR A 16 -5.90 2.08 5.49
CA THR A 16 -5.43 3.46 5.52
C THR A 16 -3.92 3.50 5.73
N VAL A 17 -3.22 4.28 4.90
CA VAL A 17 -1.77 4.47 5.02
C VAL A 17 -1.47 5.33 6.24
N LYS A 18 -0.53 4.87 7.07
CA LYS A 18 0.01 5.61 8.21
C LYS A 18 1.32 6.29 7.83
N ASP A 19 2.30 5.52 7.35
CA ASP A 19 3.63 6.02 7.02
C ASP A 19 4.01 5.66 5.56
N LEU A 20 4.64 6.60 4.84
CA LEU A 20 5.35 6.29 3.60
C LEU A 20 6.79 5.90 3.94
N LEU A 21 7.22 4.71 3.50
CA LEU A 21 8.53 4.13 3.80
C LEU A 21 9.49 4.16 2.60
N THR A 22 9.23 5.03 1.64
CA THR A 22 9.94 5.11 0.37
C THR A 22 10.49 6.53 0.25
N ASN A 23 11.79 6.68 -0.01
CA ASN A 23 12.47 7.99 -0.07
C ASN A 23 12.92 8.39 -1.48
N SER A 24 12.92 7.45 -2.44
CA SER A 24 13.22 7.76 -3.85
C SER A 24 12.01 8.41 -4.53
N SER A 25 12.19 9.05 -5.67
CA SER A 25 11.09 9.51 -6.53
C SER A 25 10.68 8.45 -7.55
N ASN A 26 11.59 7.52 -7.86
CA ASN A 26 11.35 6.44 -8.81
C ASN A 26 11.17 5.11 -8.07
N HIS A 27 10.05 4.44 -8.33
CA HIS A 27 9.65 3.20 -7.67
C HIS A 27 9.22 2.14 -8.68
N PRO A 28 10.16 1.39 -9.29
CA PRO A 28 9.82 0.34 -10.26
C PRO A 28 8.92 -0.75 -9.67
N HIS A 29 8.95 -0.93 -8.36
CA HIS A 29 8.13 -1.92 -7.65
C HIS A 29 7.02 -1.25 -6.80
N GLY A 30 6.73 0.03 -7.05
CA GLY A 30 5.72 0.79 -6.32
C GLY A 30 6.17 1.28 -4.94
N ILE A 31 5.32 2.14 -4.36
CA ILE A 31 5.57 2.85 -3.11
C ILE A 31 5.45 1.88 -1.93
N LYS A 32 6.46 1.87 -1.06
CA LYS A 32 6.43 1.10 0.19
C LYS A 32 5.71 1.92 1.26
N VAL A 33 4.73 1.32 1.91
CA VAL A 33 3.92 2.00 2.94
C VAL A 33 3.71 1.09 4.14
N ARG A 34 3.43 1.71 5.29
CA ARG A 34 2.87 1.06 6.48
C ARG A 34 1.42 1.50 6.64
N LEU A 35 0.53 0.54 6.89
CA LEU A 35 -0.86 0.79 7.23
C LEU A 35 -1.03 1.13 8.72
N THR A 36 -2.17 1.69 9.09
CA THR A 36 -2.51 2.02 10.48
C THR A 36 -2.53 0.81 11.41
N ASP A 37 -2.81 -0.38 10.88
CA ASP A 37 -2.76 -1.67 11.57
C ASP A 37 -1.33 -2.23 11.79
N GLY A 38 -0.31 -1.52 11.31
CA GLY A 38 1.10 -1.92 11.42
C GLY A 38 1.62 -2.78 10.27
N GLN A 39 0.76 -3.20 9.33
CA GLN A 39 1.16 -4.00 8.19
C GLN A 39 2.00 -3.19 7.20
N VAL A 40 3.02 -3.82 6.61
CA VAL A 40 3.93 -3.18 5.65
C VAL A 40 3.84 -3.87 4.31
N GLY A 41 3.66 -3.09 3.25
CA GLY A 41 3.55 -3.63 1.90
C GLY A 41 3.80 -2.61 0.80
N ARG A 42 3.60 -3.05 -0.44
CA ARG A 42 3.69 -2.21 -1.63
C ARG A 42 2.30 -1.75 -2.05
N VAL A 43 2.15 -0.48 -2.37
CA VAL A 43 0.90 0.05 -2.93
C VAL A 43 0.68 -0.58 -4.30
N GLN A 44 -0.57 -0.99 -4.57
CA GLN A 44 -0.99 -1.54 -5.87
C GLN A 44 -2.06 -0.65 -6.50
N LYS A 45 -2.99 -0.17 -5.69
CA LYS A 45 -4.05 0.77 -6.08
C LYS A 45 -4.27 1.76 -4.93
N ILE A 46 -4.59 2.99 -5.28
CA ILE A 46 -5.10 4.01 -4.36
C ILE A 46 -6.59 4.10 -4.64
N LEU A 47 -7.41 3.94 -3.61
CA LEU A 47 -8.84 4.17 -3.71
C LEU A 47 -9.05 5.66 -3.50
N ALA A 48 -9.76 6.33 -4.42
CA ALA A 48 -10.22 7.67 -4.18
C ALA A 48 -11.21 7.60 -3.01
N ASP A 49 -11.03 8.45 -2.00
CA ASP A 49 -12.01 8.58 -0.93
C ASP A 49 -13.25 9.22 -1.56
N GLU A 50 -14.31 8.44 -1.80
CA GLU A 50 -15.62 8.98 -2.12
C GLU A 50 -16.17 9.64 -0.85
N LYS A 51 -15.64 10.83 -0.53
CA LYS A 51 -16.31 11.76 0.36
C LYS A 51 -17.52 12.27 -0.39
N GLU A 52 -18.68 11.69 -0.11
CA GLU A 52 -19.97 12.25 -0.50
C GLU A 52 -20.02 13.71 -0.01
N ASN A 53 -20.25 14.63 -0.93
CA ASN A 53 -20.24 16.08 -0.73
C ASN A 53 -21.49 16.56 -0.01
#